data_AF-A0A183HDT6-F1
#
_entry.id   AF-A0A183HDT6-F1
#
_cell.length_a   1.000
_cell.length_b   1.000
_cell.length_c   1.000
_cell.angle_alpha   90.00
_cell.angle_beta   90.00
_cell.angle_gamma   90.00
#
_symmetry.space_group_name_H-M   'P 1'
#
loop_
_entity.id
_entity.type
_entity.pdbx_description
1 polymer ?
#
loop_
_entity_poly.entity_id
_entity_poly.type
_entity_poly.pdbx_seq_one_letter_code
_entity_poly.pdbx_strand_id
1 'polypeptide(L)'
;MVLNVPVPSEKTYCAPRSNGNLNVIISRILRTFWSLGIEQLRQRELCGDLIISGHTISLFMAALVLKEYCPKKFYYLAKLSYRATFIAVPCILLARKHYTIDVVLAYCLTTRIFWTYHSLSYSYHQGYFDQIPLKQSIWASMVPYLEADAPPPQYFENLWKWPSNCLRCFRKR
;
A
#
# COMPACT_ATOMS: atom_id res chain seq x y z
N MET A 1 -18.45 -7.30 21.91
CA MET A 1 -18.97 -7.11 20.53
C MET A 1 -17.77 -6.95 19.60
N VAL A 2 -17.09 -8.05 19.26
CA VAL A 2 -15.77 -8.02 18.57
C VAL A 2 -15.79 -8.76 17.23
N LEU A 3 -16.85 -9.54 16.95
CA LEU A 3 -16.95 -10.33 15.73
C LEU A 3 -18.37 -10.29 15.14
N ASN A 4 -18.85 -9.10 14.76
CA ASN A 4 -20.00 -9.06 13.84
C ASN A 4 -19.47 -9.25 12.42
N VAL A 5 -20.14 -10.08 11.63
CA VAL A 5 -19.87 -10.25 10.19
C VAL A 5 -20.53 -9.08 9.43
N PRO A 6 -19.92 -8.56 8.36
CA PRO A 6 -20.51 -7.53 7.50
C PRO A 6 -21.92 -7.90 7.06
N VAL A 7 -22.88 -7.08 7.49
CA VAL A 7 -24.26 -7.14 6.99
C VAL A 7 -24.35 -6.14 5.84
N PRO A 8 -24.62 -6.60 4.61
CA PRO A 8 -24.66 -5.73 3.45
C PRO A 8 -25.80 -4.72 3.56
N SER A 9 -25.52 -3.45 3.22
CA SER A 9 -26.51 -2.37 3.24
C SER A 9 -27.59 -2.58 2.18
N GLU A 10 -28.85 -2.61 2.59
CA GLU A 10 -30.04 -2.85 1.73
C GLU A 10 -30.19 -1.86 0.56
N LYS A 11 -29.56 -0.69 0.62
CA LYS A 11 -29.66 0.36 -0.41
C LYS A 11 -28.62 0.25 -1.53
N THR A 12 -27.78 -0.77 -1.51
CA THR A 12 -26.69 -0.91 -2.48
C THR A 12 -27.11 -1.81 -3.64
N TYR A 13 -27.01 -1.32 -4.88
CA TYR A 13 -27.25 -2.16 -6.06
C TYR A 13 -26.30 -3.35 -6.06
N CYS A 14 -26.86 -4.51 -6.37
CA CYS A 14 -26.27 -5.81 -6.18
C CYS A 14 -26.59 -6.65 -7.41
N ALA A 15 -25.57 -7.16 -8.10
CA ALA A 15 -25.81 -8.01 -9.26
C ALA A 15 -26.50 -9.32 -8.83
N PRO A 16 -27.46 -9.84 -9.61
CA PRO A 16 -28.14 -11.08 -9.29
C PRO A 16 -27.15 -12.25 -9.26
N ARG A 17 -27.47 -13.28 -8.47
CA ARG A 17 -26.65 -14.49 -8.36
C ARG A 17 -26.45 -15.12 -9.72
N SER A 18 -25.21 -15.10 -10.21
CA SER A 18 -24.80 -15.82 -11.42
C SER A 18 -24.79 -17.33 -11.13
N ASN A 19 -25.27 -18.14 -12.09
CA ASN A 19 -24.88 -19.55 -12.15
C ASN A 19 -23.34 -19.58 -12.15
N GLY A 20 -22.70 -20.33 -11.26
CA GLY A 20 -21.28 -20.24 -10.92
C GLY A 20 -20.27 -20.59 -12.02
N ASN A 21 -20.52 -20.18 -13.26
CA ASN A 21 -19.68 -20.37 -14.41
C ASN A 21 -18.37 -19.60 -14.21
N LEU A 22 -17.25 -20.30 -14.35
CA LEU A 22 -15.90 -19.79 -14.07
C LEU A 22 -15.59 -18.54 -14.92
N ASN A 23 -16.08 -18.49 -16.16
CA ASN A 23 -15.88 -17.33 -17.05
C ASN A 23 -16.49 -16.04 -16.49
N VAL A 24 -17.64 -16.13 -15.83
CA VAL A 24 -18.31 -14.96 -15.23
C VAL A 24 -17.58 -14.51 -13.97
N ILE A 25 -17.07 -15.47 -13.17
CA ILE A 25 -16.28 -15.19 -11.98
C ILE A 25 -14.96 -14.50 -12.35
N ILE A 26 -14.22 -15.04 -13.32
CA ILE A 26 -12.95 -14.49 -13.79
C ILE A 26 -13.16 -13.09 -14.38
N SER A 27 -14.21 -12.88 -15.19
CA SER A 27 -14.53 -11.55 -15.73
C SER A 27 -14.79 -10.51 -14.64
N ARG A 28 -15.49 -10.88 -13.56
CA ARG A 28 -15.74 -9.99 -12.40
C ARG A 28 -14.45 -9.68 -11.63
N ILE A 29 -13.57 -10.66 -11.46
CA ILE A 29 -12.26 -10.48 -10.83
C ILE A 29 -11.40 -9.52 -11.67
N LEU A 30 -11.29 -9.77 -12.98
CA LEU A 30 -10.50 -8.94 -13.89
C LEU A 30 -11.00 -7.50 -13.96
N ARG A 31 -12.33 -7.29 -14.05
CA ARG A 31 -12.92 -5.94 -14.01
C ARG A 31 -12.62 -5.23 -12.69
N THR A 32 -12.69 -5.95 -11.57
CA THR A 32 -12.37 -5.37 -10.26
C THR A 32 -10.89 -5.02 -10.13
N PHE A 33 -10.00 -5.89 -10.62
CA PHE A 33 -8.56 -5.65 -10.64
C PHE A 33 -8.20 -4.45 -11.53
N TRP A 34 -8.75 -4.38 -12.75
CA TRP A 34 -8.51 -3.28 -13.69
C TRP A 34 -9.03 -1.93 -13.20
N SER A 35 -10.05 -1.94 -12.34
CA SER A 35 -10.58 -0.72 -11.73
C SER A 35 -9.64 -0.11 -10.69
N LEU A 36 -8.52 -0.78 -10.33
CA LEU A 36 -7.51 -0.33 -9.36
C LEU A 36 -8.10 0.17 -8.02
N GLY A 37 -9.29 -0.31 -7.63
CA GLY A 37 -9.98 0.12 -6.42
C GLY A 37 -10.69 1.48 -6.49
N ILE A 38 -10.79 2.13 -7.67
CA ILE A 38 -11.55 3.38 -7.84
C ILE A 38 -13.04 3.04 -7.86
N GLU A 39 -13.73 3.37 -6.76
CA GLU A 39 -15.16 3.06 -6.59
C GLU A 39 -16.04 3.73 -7.64
N GLN A 40 -15.62 4.89 -8.16
CA GLN A 40 -16.35 5.66 -9.18
C GLN A 40 -16.41 4.96 -10.56
N LEU A 41 -15.45 4.09 -10.89
CA LEU A 41 -15.38 3.40 -12.19
C LEU A 41 -16.11 2.04 -12.19
N ARG A 42 -16.70 1.63 -11.06
CA ARG A 42 -17.29 0.31 -10.91
C ARG A 42 -18.69 0.38 -10.30
N GLN A 43 -19.72 -0.04 -11.05
CA GLN A 43 -20.99 -0.41 -10.41
C GLN A 43 -20.72 -1.61 -9.49
N ARG A 44 -21.12 -1.51 -8.20
CA ARG A 44 -20.79 -2.48 -7.14
C ARG A 44 -21.47 -3.83 -7.42
N GLU A 45 -20.83 -4.64 -8.26
CA GLU A 45 -21.34 -5.94 -8.70
C GLU A 45 -21.29 -7.03 -7.61
N LEU A 46 -20.57 -6.78 -6.51
CA LEU A 46 -20.46 -7.70 -5.37
C LEU A 46 -21.16 -7.10 -4.14
N CYS A 47 -22.09 -7.88 -3.58
CA CYS A 47 -22.85 -7.51 -2.38
C CYS A 47 -22.09 -7.67 -1.07
N GLY A 48 -20.97 -8.39 -1.07
CA GLY A 48 -20.16 -8.54 0.13
C GLY A 48 -19.40 -7.26 0.44
N ASP A 49 -19.37 -6.86 1.71
CA ASP A 49 -18.42 -5.84 2.12
C ASP A 49 -16.99 -6.39 2.02
N LEU A 50 -16.15 -5.64 1.35
CA LEU A 50 -14.75 -5.97 1.20
C LEU A 50 -14.07 -5.76 2.56
N ILE A 51 -13.68 -6.86 3.21
CA ILE A 51 -12.98 -6.91 4.52
C ILE A 51 -11.65 -6.14 4.48
N ILE A 52 -11.14 -5.79 3.29
CA ILE A 52 -9.87 -5.09 3.13
C ILE A 52 -10.09 -3.87 2.23
N SER A 53 -10.12 -2.67 2.82
CA SER A 53 -10.15 -1.44 2.05
C SER A 53 -8.77 -1.18 1.42
N GLY A 54 -8.71 -1.09 0.08
CA GLY A 54 -7.49 -0.68 -0.61
C GLY A 54 -6.99 0.69 -0.15
N HIS A 55 -7.91 1.60 0.22
CA HIS A 55 -7.57 2.94 0.69
C HIS A 55 -6.75 2.93 1.99
N THR A 56 -7.06 2.03 2.93
CA THR A 56 -6.30 1.93 4.19
C THR A 56 -4.90 1.40 3.94
N ILE A 57 -4.76 0.37 3.10
CA ILE A 57 -3.44 -0.17 2.69
C ILE A 57 -2.62 0.91 1.98
N SER A 58 -3.18 1.61 0.98
CA SER A 58 -2.48 2.67 0.26
C SER A 58 -2.03 3.79 1.20
N LEU A 59 -2.87 4.18 2.16
CA LEU A 59 -2.54 5.23 3.13
C LEU A 59 -1.40 4.79 4.08
N PHE A 60 -1.44 3.56 4.58
CA PHE A 60 -0.34 3.02 5.40
C PHE A 60 0.96 2.85 4.60
N MET A 61 0.88 2.33 3.37
CA MET A 61 2.06 2.16 2.50
C MET A 61 2.70 3.52 2.21
N ALA A 62 1.91 4.51 1.81
CA ALA A 62 2.40 5.86 1.55
C ALA A 62 3.04 6.49 2.81
N ALA A 63 2.46 6.27 3.99
CA ALA A 63 3.01 6.77 5.24
C ALA A 63 4.37 6.13 5.59
N LEU A 64 4.52 4.82 5.38
CA LEU A 64 5.79 4.12 5.61
C LEU A 64 6.87 4.54 4.62
N VAL A 65 6.52 4.62 3.33
CA VAL A 65 7.44 5.09 2.27
C VAL A 65 7.87 6.53 2.54
N LEU A 66 6.93 7.42 2.88
CA LEU A 66 7.26 8.80 3.18
C LEU A 66 8.10 8.93 4.46
N LYS A 67 7.96 8.03 5.42
CA LYS A 67 8.83 8.01 6.59
C LYS A 67 10.27 7.61 6.24
N GLU A 68 10.44 6.61 5.37
CA GLU A 68 11.75 6.03 5.05
C GLU A 68 12.54 6.87 4.03
N TYR A 69 11.87 7.35 2.98
CA TYR A 69 12.53 8.00 1.83
C TYR A 69 12.47 9.53 1.88
N CYS A 70 11.89 10.16 2.91
CA CYS A 70 11.78 11.61 2.94
C CYS A 70 13.13 12.30 3.20
N PRO A 71 13.49 13.33 2.41
CA PRO A 71 14.69 14.13 2.64
C PRO A 71 14.60 14.91 3.95
N LYS A 72 15.76 15.11 4.62
CA LYS A 72 15.86 15.83 5.91
C LYS A 72 15.20 17.21 5.90
N LYS A 73 15.14 17.89 4.75
CA LYS A 73 14.50 19.21 4.58
C LYS A 73 12.97 19.19 4.76
N PHE A 74 12.31 18.07 4.45
CA PHE A 74 10.85 17.90 4.58
C PHE A 74 10.47 16.99 5.76
N TYR A 75 11.39 16.80 6.72
CA TYR A 75 11.16 15.96 7.90
C TYR A 75 9.86 16.31 8.64
N TYR A 76 9.54 17.61 8.76
CA TYR A 76 8.29 18.05 9.39
C TYR A 76 7.04 17.60 8.64
N LEU A 77 7.05 17.62 7.30
CA LEU A 77 5.94 17.15 6.49
C LEU A 77 5.77 15.62 6.59
N ALA A 78 6.87 14.87 6.58
CA ALA A 78 6.84 13.41 6.79
C ALA A 78 6.39 13.04 8.21
N LYS A 79 6.79 13.82 9.21
CA LYS A 79 6.31 13.63 10.59
C LYS A 79 4.83 13.94 10.71
N LEU A 80 4.36 15.01 10.06
CA LEU A 80 2.96 15.39 10.05
C LEU A 80 2.10 14.35 9.34
N SER A 81 2.53 13.84 8.18
CA SER A 81 1.82 12.78 7.45
C SER A 81 1.76 11.47 8.25
N TYR A 82 2.85 11.08 8.92
CA TYR A 82 2.85 9.93 9.82
C TYR A 82 1.86 10.10 10.98
N ARG A 83 1.80 11.30 11.58
CA ARG A 83 0.82 11.62 12.63
C ARG A 83 -0.61 11.65 12.07
N ALA A 84 -0.81 12.21 10.88
CA ALA A 84 -2.09 12.24 10.20
C ALA A 84 -2.58 10.82 9.90
N THR A 85 -1.70 9.88 9.52
CA THR A 85 -2.05 8.47 9.39
C THR A 85 -2.50 7.86 10.71
N PHE A 86 -1.81 8.13 11.82
CA PHE A 86 -2.21 7.64 13.14
C PHE A 86 -3.56 8.21 13.61
N ILE A 87 -3.92 9.43 13.18
CA ILE A 87 -5.21 10.07 13.46
C ILE A 87 -6.29 9.60 12.46
N ALA A 88 -5.94 9.34 11.21
CA ALA A 88 -6.85 8.83 10.19
C ALA A 88 -7.40 7.45 10.57
N VAL A 89 -6.58 6.61 11.23
CA VAL A 89 -6.97 5.28 11.70
C VAL A 89 -8.21 5.32 12.61
N PRO A 90 -8.22 6.04 13.75
CA PRO A 90 -9.42 6.15 14.59
C PRO A 90 -10.55 6.89 13.90
N CYS A 91 -10.29 7.89 13.04
CA CYS A 91 -11.35 8.54 12.26
C CYS A 91 -12.07 7.58 11.31
N ILE A 92 -11.34 6.69 10.65
CA ILE A 92 -11.89 5.65 9.77
C ILE A 92 -12.68 4.60 10.58
N LEU A 93 -12.20 4.24 11.78
CA LEU A 93 -12.94 3.37 12.71
C LEU A 93 -14.25 4.01 13.20
N LEU A 94 -14.22 5.31 13.51
CA LEU A 94 -15.40 6.07 13.97
C LEU A 94 -16.44 6.27 12.88
N ALA A 95 -16.07 6.23 11.60
CA ALA A 95 -17.00 6.30 10.47
C ALA A 95 -17.94 5.07 10.36
N ARG A 96 -17.80 4.06 11.24
CA ARG A 96 -18.71 2.91 11.45
C ARG A 96 -19.12 2.14 10.18
N LYS A 97 -18.32 2.20 9.10
CA LYS A 97 -18.51 1.40 7.88
C LYS A 97 -17.55 0.22 7.74
N HIS A 98 -16.53 0.13 8.60
CA HIS A 98 -15.47 -0.87 8.53
C HIS A 98 -15.21 -1.49 9.90
N TYR A 99 -14.91 -2.78 9.91
CA TYR A 99 -14.60 -3.51 11.13
C TYR A 99 -13.19 -3.15 11.60
N THR A 100 -12.97 -3.15 12.91
CA THR A 100 -11.62 -2.95 13.49
C THR A 100 -10.59 -3.94 12.93
N ILE A 101 -11.05 -5.13 12.54
CA ILE A 101 -10.22 -6.16 11.92
C ILE A 101 -9.62 -5.72 10.58
N ASP A 102 -10.35 -4.95 9.77
CA ASP A 102 -9.90 -4.48 8.45
C ASP A 102 -8.67 -3.59 8.58
N VAL A 103 -8.66 -2.72 9.59
CA VAL A 103 -7.56 -1.81 9.89
C VAL A 103 -6.35 -2.58 10.44
N VAL A 104 -6.57 -3.53 11.34
CA VAL A 104 -5.50 -4.36 11.91
C VAL A 104 -4.85 -5.21 10.81
N LEU A 105 -5.66 -5.84 9.95
CA LEU A 105 -5.17 -6.61 8.81
C LEU A 105 -4.40 -5.74 7.83
N ALA A 106 -4.94 -4.57 7.46
CA ALA A 106 -4.25 -3.64 6.56
C ALA A 106 -2.90 -3.18 7.13
N TYR A 107 -2.86 -2.83 8.42
CA TYR A 107 -1.63 -2.45 9.12
C TYR A 107 -0.62 -3.61 9.15
N CYS A 108 -1.06 -4.81 9.53
CA CYS A 108 -0.22 -6.01 9.58
C CYS A 108 0.35 -6.35 8.20
N LEU A 109 -0.47 -6.40 7.17
CA LEU A 109 -0.04 -6.70 5.79
C LEU A 109 0.98 -5.67 5.29
N THR A 110 0.64 -4.39 5.38
CA THR A 110 1.49 -3.28 4.94
C THR A 110 2.85 -3.32 5.64
N THR A 111 2.83 -3.39 6.97
CA THR A 111 4.03 -3.40 7.80
C THR A 111 4.88 -4.64 7.51
N ARG A 112 4.26 -5.82 7.39
CA ARG A 112 4.98 -7.07 7.08
C ARG A 112 5.63 -7.03 5.70
N ILE A 113 4.91 -6.60 4.66
CA ILE A 113 5.47 -6.50 3.30
C ILE A 113 6.63 -5.50 3.29
N PHE A 114 6.43 -4.31 3.86
CA PHE A 114 7.42 -3.25 3.89
C PHE A 114 8.73 -3.68 4.57
N TRP A 115 8.65 -4.22 5.79
CA TRP A 115 9.85 -4.64 6.53
C TRP A 115 10.50 -5.89 5.95
N THR A 116 9.73 -6.83 5.40
CA THR A 116 10.28 -8.02 4.74
C THR A 116 11.10 -7.60 3.53
N TYR A 117 10.58 -6.68 2.71
CA TYR A 117 11.31 -6.14 1.57
C TYR A 117 12.61 -5.45 1.98
N HIS A 118 12.56 -4.50 2.93
CA HIS A 118 13.74 -3.75 3.36
C HIS A 118 14.78 -4.65 4.04
N SER A 119 14.34 -5.68 4.75
CA SER A 119 15.24 -6.66 5.37
C SER A 119 15.93 -7.51 4.30
N LEU A 120 15.21 -7.94 3.27
CA LEU A 120 15.78 -8.68 2.14
C LEU A 120 16.73 -7.82 1.30
N SER A 121 16.36 -6.57 0.99
CA SER A 121 17.22 -5.66 0.20
C SER A 121 18.49 -5.29 0.96
N TYR A 122 18.40 -5.03 2.27
CA TYR A 122 19.58 -4.80 3.12
C TYR A 122 20.54 -5.98 3.08
N SER A 123 19.99 -7.20 3.13
CA SER A 123 20.75 -8.44 3.14
C SER A 123 21.36 -8.81 1.80
N TYR A 124 20.66 -8.44 0.72
CA TYR A 124 21.16 -8.57 -0.65
C TYR A 124 22.43 -7.73 -0.86
N HIS A 125 22.40 -6.46 -0.48
CA HIS A 125 23.55 -5.55 -0.62
C HIS A 125 24.76 -5.94 0.24
N GLN A 126 24.54 -6.64 1.34
CA GLN A 126 25.59 -7.11 2.24
C GLN A 126 26.14 -8.49 1.88
N GLY A 127 25.59 -9.15 0.84
CA GLY A 127 26.10 -10.44 0.35
C GLY A 127 25.73 -11.66 1.18
N TYR A 128 24.87 -11.55 2.20
CA TYR A 128 24.42 -12.68 3.04
C TYR A 128 22.97 -13.12 2.73
N PHE A 129 22.44 -12.76 1.56
CA PHE A 129 21.07 -13.07 1.11
C PHE A 129 20.70 -14.56 1.24
N ASP A 130 21.63 -15.46 0.92
CA ASP A 130 21.40 -16.91 0.93
C ASP A 130 21.34 -17.53 2.34
N GLN A 131 21.83 -16.80 3.35
CA GLN A 131 21.93 -17.30 4.72
C GLN A 131 20.66 -17.00 5.54
N ILE A 132 19.75 -16.18 5.02
CA ILE A 132 18.58 -15.73 5.79
C ILE A 132 17.36 -16.60 5.47
N PRO A 133 16.61 -17.05 6.48
CA PRO A 133 15.38 -17.79 6.28
C PRO A 133 14.32 -17.03 5.45
N LEU A 134 14.38 -15.69 5.42
CA LEU A 134 13.51 -14.84 4.61
C LEU A 134 13.66 -15.09 3.10
N LYS A 135 14.75 -15.71 2.64
CA LYS A 135 14.91 -16.12 1.23
C LYS A 135 13.82 -17.09 0.77
N GLN A 136 13.21 -17.85 1.68
CA GLN A 136 12.10 -18.76 1.36
C GLN A 136 10.78 -18.03 1.08
N SER A 137 10.72 -16.71 1.32
CA SER A 137 9.55 -15.91 1.02
C SER A 137 9.34 -15.79 -0.49
N ILE A 138 8.09 -15.81 -0.93
CA ILE A 138 7.72 -15.63 -2.35
C ILE A 138 8.30 -14.33 -2.93
N TRP A 139 8.41 -13.30 -2.09
CA TRP A 139 8.95 -11.98 -2.45
C TRP A 139 10.47 -11.98 -2.67
N ALA A 140 11.20 -12.97 -2.14
CA ALA A 140 12.66 -13.00 -2.21
C ALA A 140 13.17 -13.12 -3.64
N SER A 141 12.44 -13.81 -4.53
CA SER A 141 12.83 -13.92 -5.94
C SER A 141 12.80 -12.58 -6.69
N MET A 142 12.02 -11.59 -6.23
CA MET A 142 11.90 -10.29 -6.89
C MET A 142 13.03 -9.32 -6.48
N VAL A 143 13.60 -9.50 -5.29
CA VAL A 143 14.58 -8.57 -4.71
C VAL A 143 15.86 -8.45 -5.54
N PRO A 144 16.50 -9.54 -6.03
CA PRO A 144 17.68 -9.43 -6.88
C PRO A 144 17.42 -8.68 -8.19
N TYR A 145 16.20 -8.77 -8.73
CA TYR A 145 15.82 -8.03 -9.94
C TYR A 145 15.64 -6.53 -9.66
N LEU A 146 15.01 -6.18 -8.54
CA LEU A 146 14.74 -4.79 -8.17
C LEU A 146 15.99 -4.03 -7.68
N GLU A 147 16.90 -4.73 -7.01
CA GLU A 147 18.08 -4.13 -6.37
C GLU A 147 19.37 -4.27 -7.21
N ALA A 148 19.33 -4.86 -8.40
CA ALA A 148 20.51 -5.06 -9.25
C ALA A 148 21.23 -3.75 -9.62
N ASP A 149 20.45 -2.69 -9.90
CA ASP A 149 20.96 -1.36 -10.28
C ASP A 149 20.83 -0.32 -9.15
N ALA A 150 20.37 -0.75 -7.97
CA ALA A 150 20.14 0.15 -6.84
C ALA A 150 21.42 0.34 -6.02
N PRO A 151 21.69 1.56 -5.52
CA PRO A 151 22.77 1.76 -4.57
C PRO A 151 22.42 1.10 -3.22
N PRO A 152 23.43 0.65 -2.44
CA PRO A 152 23.17 0.08 -1.14
C PRO A 152 22.40 1.05 -0.25
N PRO A 153 21.49 0.57 0.62
CA PRO A 153 20.66 1.42 1.48
C PRO A 153 21.48 2.38 2.36
N GLN A 154 22.75 2.05 2.63
CA GLN A 154 23.69 2.90 3.38
C GLN A 154 24.14 4.15 2.62
N TYR A 155 24.11 4.12 1.29
CA TYR A 155 24.46 5.24 0.42
C TYR A 155 23.23 6.02 -0.06
N PHE A 156 22.02 5.66 0.40
CA PHE A 156 20.79 6.35 0.04
C PHE A 156 20.71 7.70 0.78
N GLU A 157 21.52 8.66 0.34
CA GLU A 157 21.34 10.04 0.71
C GLU A 157 20.05 10.54 0.07
N ASN A 158 18.96 10.55 0.84
CA ASN A 158 17.68 11.19 0.51
C ASN A 158 17.88 12.71 0.34
N LEU A 159 18.68 13.12 -0.64
CA LEU A 159 18.98 14.49 -1.00
C LEU A 159 18.23 14.80 -2.28
N TRP A 160 17.24 15.66 -2.16
CA TRP A 160 16.55 16.20 -3.32
C TRP A 160 17.52 17.05 -4.14
N LYS A 161 18.12 16.46 -5.18
CA LYS A 161 18.92 17.19 -6.17
C LYS A 161 17.98 17.93 -7.10
N TRP A 162 17.80 19.22 -6.84
CA TRP A 162 17.07 20.08 -7.77
C TRP A 162 17.84 20.15 -9.10
N PRO A 163 17.19 19.99 -10.27
CA PRO A 163 17.86 20.20 -11.55
C PRO A 163 18.27 21.68 -11.62
N SER A 164 19.56 21.92 -11.41
CA SER A 164 20.17 23.25 -11.32
C SER A 164 20.01 24.10 -12.58
N ASN A 165 19.54 23.52 -13.69
CA ASN A 165 19.22 24.23 -14.92
C ASN A 165 17.90 25.02 -14.89
N CYS A 166 17.02 24.83 -13.91
CA CYS A 166 15.71 25.48 -13.91
C CYS A 166 15.71 26.94 -13.37
N LEU A 167 16.71 27.32 -12.55
CA LEU A 167 16.80 28.68 -11.98
C LEU A 167 17.37 29.73 -12.95
N ARG A 168 18.04 29.32 -14.04
CA ARG A 168 18.47 30.26 -15.09
C ARG A 168 17.33 30.73 -16.00
N CYS A 169 16.21 30.01 -16.04
CA CYS A 169 15.04 30.41 -16.83
C CYS A 169 14.25 31.55 -16.17
N PHE A 170 14.18 31.59 -14.84
CA PHE A 170 13.43 32.61 -14.10
C PHE A 170 14.17 33.93 -13.89
N ARG A 171 15.49 33.98 -14.12
CA ARG A 171 16.32 35.19 -13.89
C ARG A 171 16.62 35.99 -15.17
N LYS A 172 16.00 35.63 -16.29
CA LYS A 172 16.21 36.27 -17.60
C LYS A 172 14.96 36.99 -18.15
N ARG A 173 14.05 37.38 -17.27
CA ARG A 173 12.88 38.19 -17.62
C ARG A 173 12.90 39.50 -16.83
#